data_AF-A0A5W3RG52-F1
#
_entry.id   AF-A0A5W3RG52-F1
#
_cell.length_a   1.000
_cell.length_b   1.000
_cell.length_c   1.000
_cell.angle_alpha   90.00
_cell.angle_beta   90.00
_cell.angle_gamma   90.00
#
_symmetry.space_group_name_H-M   'P 1'
#
loop_
_entity.id
_entity.type
_entity.pdbx_description
1 polymer ?
#
loop_
_entity_poly.entity_id
_entity_poly.type
_entity_poly.pdbx_seq_one_letter_code
_entity_poly.pdbx_strand_id
1 'polypeptide(L)'
;MPTHLVWFRRDLRLQDNLALAAACRDASARVLALYISTPAQWQAHDMAPRQAAFISAQLNALQTALAEKGIPLLFHEVADFNASIETVKNVCRQHDVSHLFYNYQYEFNERQRDAAVEKTLPSVICEGFDDSVILAPGAVMTGNHEMYKVFTPFKNAWLKRLKEDIPPCVPAPKIRVSGALSTPLTPVSLNYPQQAFDAALFPVEENAVIAQLRQFCAQGADGYASRRDFPAVEGTSRLSASLATGGLSPRQCLHRLLAEQPQALDGGPGSVWLNELIWR
;
A
#
# COMPACT_ATOMS: atom_id res chain seq x y z
N MET A 1 -21.61 -16.30 10.84
CA MET A 1 -21.18 -15.02 10.27
C MET A 1 -19.73 -15.17 9.86
N PRO A 2 -19.35 -14.91 8.60
CA PRO A 2 -17.95 -15.04 8.18
C PRO A 2 -17.08 -14.04 8.94
N THR A 3 -15.85 -14.44 9.27
CA THR A 3 -14.83 -13.54 9.79
C THR A 3 -13.78 -13.33 8.69
N HIS A 4 -13.60 -12.08 8.29
CA HIS A 4 -12.60 -11.64 7.33
C HIS A 4 -11.40 -11.07 8.08
N LEU A 5 -10.21 -11.52 7.71
CA LEU A 5 -8.95 -10.99 8.23
C LEU A 5 -8.25 -10.22 7.11
N VAL A 6 -7.92 -8.95 7.35
CA VAL A 6 -7.10 -8.14 6.45
C VAL A 6 -5.68 -8.09 6.99
N TRP A 7 -4.74 -8.68 6.26
CA TRP A 7 -3.33 -8.70 6.66
C TRP A 7 -2.54 -7.56 6.03
N PHE A 8 -2.32 -6.50 6.81
CA PHE A 8 -1.56 -5.32 6.43
C PHE A 8 -0.05 -5.56 6.51
N ARG A 9 0.68 -4.99 5.55
CA ARG A 9 2.15 -4.98 5.44
C ARG A 9 2.61 -3.60 4.97
N ARG A 10 2.93 -3.44 3.68
CA ARG A 10 3.34 -2.16 3.06
C ARG A 10 2.16 -1.48 2.34
N ASP A 11 1.06 -1.32 3.05
CA ASP A 11 -0.24 -0.86 2.55
C ASP A 11 -1.05 -0.15 3.67
N LEU A 12 -0.35 0.61 4.52
CA LEU A 12 -0.87 1.21 5.76
C LEU A 12 -1.80 2.42 5.50
N ARG A 13 -2.91 2.19 4.81
CA ARG A 13 -3.90 3.22 4.42
C ARG A 13 -5.31 2.63 4.30
N LEU A 14 -6.33 3.47 4.39
CA LEU A 14 -7.73 3.07 4.18
C LEU A 14 -8.19 3.29 2.74
N GLN A 15 -7.78 4.41 2.14
CA GLN A 15 -8.18 4.81 0.81
C GLN A 15 -7.48 3.99 -0.26
N ASP A 16 -8.24 3.54 -1.25
CA ASP A 16 -7.74 2.77 -2.37
C ASP A 16 -6.88 1.55 -1.97
N ASN A 17 -7.25 0.87 -0.88
CA ASN A 17 -6.63 -0.39 -0.47
C ASN A 17 -7.51 -1.56 -0.96
N LEU A 18 -7.01 -2.33 -1.93
CA LEU A 18 -7.81 -3.38 -2.59
C LEU A 18 -8.26 -4.49 -1.62
N ALA A 19 -7.33 -5.05 -0.83
CA ALA A 19 -7.63 -6.09 0.16
C ALA A 19 -8.63 -5.61 1.23
N LEU A 20 -8.44 -4.40 1.78
CA LEU A 20 -9.34 -3.84 2.78
C LEU A 20 -10.74 -3.59 2.19
N ALA A 21 -10.81 -3.01 0.99
CA ALA A 21 -12.08 -2.76 0.32
C ALA A 21 -12.82 -4.06 0.03
N ALA A 22 -12.13 -5.10 -0.45
CA ALA A 22 -12.69 -6.43 -0.70
C ALA A 22 -13.25 -7.06 0.58
N ALA A 23 -12.47 -7.09 1.66
CA ALA A 23 -12.89 -7.63 2.95
C ALA A 23 -14.13 -6.91 3.52
N CYS A 24 -14.28 -5.61 3.23
CA CYS A 24 -15.39 -4.81 3.72
C CYS A 24 -16.65 -4.82 2.85
N ARG A 25 -16.63 -5.46 1.66
CA ARG A 25 -17.79 -5.47 0.73
C ARG A 25 -19.03 -6.11 1.35
N ASP A 26 -18.86 -7.23 2.05
CA ASP A 26 -19.92 -7.81 2.86
C ASP A 26 -20.06 -7.01 4.15
N ALA A 27 -21.12 -6.21 4.28
CA ALA A 27 -21.39 -5.39 5.46
C ALA A 27 -21.72 -6.22 6.72
N SER A 28 -22.12 -7.48 6.56
CA SER A 28 -22.47 -8.39 7.64
C SER A 28 -21.28 -9.18 8.17
N ALA A 29 -20.19 -9.31 7.41
CA ALA A 29 -18.98 -9.99 7.86
C ALA A 29 -18.31 -9.26 9.03
N ARG A 30 -17.71 -10.04 9.95
CA ARG A 30 -16.81 -9.48 10.97
C ARG A 30 -15.45 -9.25 10.34
N VAL A 31 -14.98 -8.01 10.33
CA VAL A 31 -13.66 -7.67 9.75
C VAL A 31 -12.66 -7.41 10.88
N LEU A 32 -11.52 -8.08 10.82
CA LEU A 32 -10.36 -7.87 11.69
C LEU A 32 -9.19 -7.43 10.83
N ALA A 33 -8.34 -6.53 11.34
CA ALA A 33 -7.07 -6.21 10.72
C ALA A 33 -5.94 -6.90 11.49
N LEU A 34 -4.87 -7.29 10.79
CA LEU A 34 -3.66 -7.87 11.37
C LEU A 34 -2.45 -7.14 10.83
N TYR A 35 -1.52 -6.78 11.72
CA TYR A 35 -0.17 -6.36 11.36
C TYR A 35 0.84 -7.16 12.19
N ILE A 36 1.89 -7.64 11.52
CA ILE A 36 2.97 -8.41 12.14
C ILE A 36 4.29 -7.67 11.93
N SER A 37 4.93 -7.21 13.00
CA SER A 37 6.31 -6.71 12.94
C SER A 37 7.30 -7.86 12.95
N THR A 38 8.39 -7.71 12.17
CA THR A 38 9.44 -8.72 12.00
C THR A 38 10.85 -8.11 12.13
N PRO A 39 11.26 -7.65 13.33
CA PRO A 39 12.48 -6.87 13.51
C PRO A 39 13.77 -7.56 13.01
N ALA A 40 13.90 -8.88 13.18
CA ALA A 40 15.08 -9.60 12.71
C ALA A 40 15.09 -9.73 11.17
N GLN A 41 13.91 -9.89 10.56
CA GLN A 41 13.79 -9.86 9.10
C GLN A 41 14.11 -8.46 8.53
N TRP A 42 13.60 -7.41 9.18
CA TRP A 42 13.89 -6.02 8.78
C TRP A 42 15.39 -5.70 8.87
N GLN A 43 16.06 -6.22 9.90
CA GLN A 43 17.51 -6.11 10.03
C GLN A 43 18.23 -6.86 8.90
N ALA A 44 17.80 -8.08 8.58
CA ALA A 44 18.37 -8.84 7.46
C ALA A 44 18.11 -8.22 6.08
N HIS A 45 17.13 -7.31 5.99
CA HIS A 45 16.79 -6.53 4.81
C HIS A 45 17.33 -5.09 4.86
N ASP A 46 18.20 -4.77 5.82
CA ASP A 46 18.83 -3.46 6.00
C ASP A 46 17.82 -2.29 6.09
N MET A 47 16.66 -2.52 6.72
CA MET A 47 15.63 -1.49 6.84
C MET A 47 16.17 -0.27 7.58
N ALA A 48 16.03 0.90 6.95
CA ALA A 48 16.52 2.16 7.49
C ALA A 48 15.76 2.53 8.78
N PRO A 49 16.44 3.01 9.85
CA PRO A 49 15.79 3.45 11.08
C PRO A 49 14.72 4.55 10.91
N ARG A 50 14.88 5.42 9.90
CA ARG A 50 13.86 6.43 9.56
C ARG A 50 12.61 5.81 8.94
N GLN A 51 12.78 4.77 8.12
CA GLN A 51 11.64 4.05 7.55
C GLN A 51 10.87 3.30 8.64
N ALA A 52 11.58 2.68 9.59
CA ALA A 52 10.94 2.05 10.75
C ALA A 52 10.15 3.07 11.60
N ALA A 53 10.69 4.27 11.83
CA ALA A 53 9.99 5.35 12.52
C ALA A 53 8.74 5.82 11.74
N PHE A 54 8.85 5.92 10.41
CA PHE A 54 7.74 6.30 9.54
C PHE A 54 6.63 5.25 9.53
N ILE A 55 6.98 3.96 9.44
CA ILE A 55 6.04 2.83 9.54
C ILE A 55 5.35 2.82 10.91
N SER A 56 6.10 3.01 12.00
CA SER A 56 5.55 3.10 13.37
C SER A 56 4.48 4.20 13.47
N ALA A 57 4.76 5.38 12.93
CA ALA A 57 3.82 6.48 12.93
C ALA A 57 2.58 6.20 12.06
N GLN A 58 2.76 5.68 10.84
CA GLN A 58 1.66 5.31 9.95
C GLN A 58 0.78 4.20 10.53
N LEU A 59 1.36 3.21 11.22
CA LEU A 59 0.64 2.12 11.85
C LEU A 59 -0.27 2.62 12.98
N ASN A 60 0.20 3.57 13.79
CA ASN A 60 -0.61 4.18 14.84
C ASN A 60 -1.74 5.06 14.27
N ALA A 61 -1.47 5.80 13.18
CA ALA A 61 -2.50 6.54 12.46
C ALA A 61 -3.56 5.59 11.85
N LEU A 62 -3.11 4.48 11.24
CA LEU A 62 -3.99 3.44 10.70
C LEU A 62 -4.84 2.78 11.80
N GLN A 63 -4.26 2.46 12.96
CA GLN A 63 -4.99 1.89 14.10
C GLN A 63 -6.16 2.78 14.51
N THR A 64 -5.92 4.10 14.57
CA THR A 64 -6.94 5.09 14.91
C THR A 64 -8.02 5.15 13.83
N ALA A 65 -7.63 5.24 12.56
CA ALA A 65 -8.55 5.31 11.45
C ALA A 65 -9.40 4.03 11.28
N LEU A 66 -8.82 2.85 11.52
CA LEU A 66 -9.54 1.57 11.52
C LEU A 66 -10.56 1.50 12.68
N ALA A 67 -10.21 2.01 13.85
CA ALA A 67 -11.10 2.06 15.01
C ALA A 67 -12.35 2.92 14.74
N GLU A 68 -12.20 4.06 14.06
CA GLU A 68 -13.33 4.88 13.60
C GLU A 68 -14.24 4.14 12.62
N LYS A 69 -13.69 3.17 11.86
CA LYS A 69 -14.48 2.30 11.00
C LYS A 69 -15.06 1.09 11.73
N GLY A 70 -14.72 0.85 13.00
CA GLY A 70 -15.17 -0.33 13.74
C GLY A 70 -14.37 -1.59 13.44
N ILE A 71 -13.12 -1.44 12.97
CA ILE A 71 -12.24 -2.56 12.62
C ILE A 71 -11.09 -2.60 13.64
N PRO A 72 -10.98 -3.65 14.47
CA PRO A 72 -9.86 -3.77 15.40
C PRO A 72 -8.58 -4.21 14.68
N LEU A 73 -7.45 -3.62 15.07
CA LEU A 73 -6.13 -4.01 14.62
C LEU A 73 -5.48 -4.94 15.64
N LEU A 74 -5.25 -6.18 15.24
CA LEU A 74 -4.43 -7.16 15.96
C LEU A 74 -2.96 -6.89 15.61
N PHE A 75 -2.15 -6.64 16.63
CA PHE A 75 -0.72 -6.44 16.48
C PHE A 75 0.06 -7.63 17.07
N HIS A 76 1.00 -8.15 16.31
CA HIS A 76 1.94 -9.16 16.77
C HIS A 76 3.36 -8.75 16.41
N GLU A 77 4.31 -9.07 17.27
CA GLU A 77 5.74 -8.97 16.99
C GLU A 77 6.34 -10.37 17.03
N VAL A 78 7.06 -10.73 15.97
CA VAL A 78 7.81 -11.98 15.86
C VAL A 78 9.17 -11.71 15.23
N ALA A 79 10.07 -12.69 15.23
CA ALA A 79 11.42 -12.48 14.70
C ALA A 79 11.41 -12.23 13.18
N ASP A 80 10.79 -13.14 12.42
CA ASP A 80 10.94 -13.21 10.97
C ASP A 80 9.68 -13.66 10.22
N PHE A 81 9.80 -13.83 8.90
CA PHE A 81 8.70 -14.29 8.06
C PHE A 81 8.29 -15.74 8.31
N ASN A 82 9.18 -16.62 8.78
CA ASN A 82 8.80 -17.98 9.13
C ASN A 82 7.88 -18.00 10.35
N ALA A 83 8.24 -17.23 11.39
CA ALA A 83 7.39 -17.05 12.56
C ALA A 83 6.05 -16.38 12.21
N SER A 84 6.06 -15.46 11.24
CA SER A 84 4.82 -14.81 10.77
C SER A 84 3.81 -15.80 10.20
N ILE A 85 4.26 -16.86 9.51
CA ILE A 85 3.36 -17.90 8.97
C ILE A 85 2.57 -18.57 10.09
N GLU A 86 3.24 -19.00 11.16
CA GLU A 86 2.57 -19.61 12.31
C GLU A 86 1.69 -18.61 13.06
N THR A 87 2.07 -17.33 13.12
CA THR A 87 1.21 -16.28 13.70
C THR A 87 -0.08 -16.11 12.92
N VAL A 88 -0.05 -15.98 11.59
CA VAL A 88 -1.26 -15.85 10.77
C VAL A 88 -2.17 -17.07 10.97
N LYS A 89 -1.60 -18.27 10.93
CA LYS A 89 -2.33 -19.53 11.20
C LYS A 89 -3.00 -19.55 12.57
N ASN A 90 -2.29 -19.13 13.61
CA ASN A 90 -2.84 -19.06 14.96
C ASN A 90 -3.96 -18.02 15.09
N VAL A 91 -3.79 -16.83 14.50
CA VAL A 91 -4.83 -15.78 14.47
C VAL A 91 -6.07 -16.28 13.73
N CYS A 92 -5.89 -16.92 12.57
CA CYS A 92 -7.00 -17.49 11.81
C CYS A 92 -7.80 -18.49 12.63
N ARG A 93 -7.12 -19.41 13.34
CA ARG A 93 -7.76 -20.39 14.21
C ARG A 93 -8.44 -19.74 15.42
N GLN A 94 -7.78 -18.80 16.09
CA GLN A 94 -8.29 -18.16 17.30
C GLN A 94 -9.56 -17.33 17.04
N HIS A 95 -9.69 -16.77 15.85
CA HIS A 95 -10.79 -15.88 15.48
C HIS A 95 -11.77 -16.50 14.47
N ASP A 96 -11.70 -17.81 14.23
CA ASP A 96 -12.57 -18.51 13.27
C ASP A 96 -12.62 -17.78 11.91
N VAL A 97 -11.45 -17.39 11.40
CA VAL A 97 -11.31 -16.65 10.14
C VAL A 97 -11.71 -17.57 8.99
N SER A 98 -12.64 -17.11 8.16
CA SER A 98 -13.07 -17.82 6.96
C SER A 98 -12.40 -17.29 5.69
N HIS A 99 -12.02 -16.00 5.67
CA HIS A 99 -11.35 -15.37 4.53
C HIS A 99 -10.17 -14.52 4.98
N LEU A 100 -9.03 -14.67 4.31
CA LEU A 100 -7.83 -13.87 4.47
C LEU A 100 -7.65 -13.00 3.23
N PHE A 101 -7.70 -11.68 3.40
CA PHE A 101 -7.47 -10.70 2.35
C PHE A 101 -6.13 -10.03 2.56
N TYR A 102 -5.33 -9.93 1.50
CA TYR A 102 -4.00 -9.34 1.59
C TYR A 102 -3.55 -8.74 0.25
N ASN A 103 -2.76 -7.68 0.28
CA ASN A 103 -2.17 -7.13 -0.94
C ASN A 103 -0.81 -7.79 -1.25
N TYR A 104 -0.53 -8.18 -2.49
CA TYR A 104 0.73 -8.86 -2.85
C TYR A 104 1.97 -7.99 -2.59
N GLN A 105 3.05 -8.66 -2.19
CA GLN A 105 4.42 -8.13 -2.21
C GLN A 105 5.24 -8.96 -3.21
N TYR A 106 6.09 -8.31 -4.01
CA TYR A 106 6.73 -8.97 -5.15
C TYR A 106 8.17 -9.42 -4.87
N GLU A 107 8.76 -8.98 -3.76
CA GLU A 107 10.07 -9.40 -3.31
C GLU A 107 10.11 -10.91 -3.00
N PHE A 108 11.28 -11.53 -3.21
CA PHE A 108 11.41 -12.99 -3.17
C PHE A 108 11.01 -13.61 -1.82
N ASN A 109 11.48 -13.04 -0.71
CA ASN A 109 11.20 -13.60 0.62
C ASN A 109 9.72 -13.43 0.99
N GLU A 110 9.12 -12.30 0.66
CA GLU A 110 7.72 -12.00 0.90
C GLU A 110 6.80 -12.92 0.09
N ARG A 111 7.12 -13.18 -1.18
CA ARG A 111 6.38 -14.14 -2.00
C ARG A 111 6.46 -15.56 -1.43
N GLN A 112 7.62 -15.97 -0.93
CA GLN A 112 7.78 -17.27 -0.28
C GLN A 112 6.94 -17.37 0.99
N ARG A 113 6.94 -16.31 1.81
CA ARG A 113 6.10 -16.20 3.01
C ARG A 113 4.61 -16.32 2.65
N ASP A 114 4.13 -15.52 1.70
CA ASP A 114 2.72 -15.47 1.34
C ASP A 114 2.25 -16.83 0.78
N ALA A 115 3.03 -17.45 -0.10
CA ALA A 115 2.74 -18.80 -0.61
C ALA A 115 2.75 -19.88 0.50
N ALA A 116 3.59 -19.73 1.52
CA ALA A 116 3.60 -20.64 2.66
C ALA A 116 2.39 -20.43 3.58
N VAL A 117 1.96 -19.17 3.80
CA VAL A 117 0.71 -18.87 4.52
C VAL A 117 -0.47 -19.55 3.85
N GLU A 118 -0.66 -19.38 2.55
CA GLU A 118 -1.79 -20.01 1.83
C GLU A 118 -1.79 -21.55 1.97
N LYS A 119 -0.61 -22.18 1.84
CA LYS A 119 -0.47 -23.63 2.02
C LYS A 119 -0.83 -24.11 3.43
N THR A 120 -0.62 -23.27 4.45
CA THR A 120 -0.92 -23.64 5.85
C THR A 120 -2.36 -23.38 6.25
N LEU A 121 -3.17 -22.79 5.37
CA LEU A 121 -4.55 -22.38 5.63
C LEU A 121 -5.55 -23.05 4.67
N PRO A 122 -5.59 -24.39 4.57
CA PRO A 122 -6.42 -25.08 3.56
C PRO A 122 -7.93 -24.87 3.73
N SER A 123 -8.38 -24.44 4.91
CA SER A 123 -9.78 -24.16 5.22
C SER A 123 -10.15 -22.67 5.18
N VAL A 124 -9.21 -21.78 4.88
CA VAL A 124 -9.43 -20.33 4.78
C VAL A 124 -9.29 -19.91 3.32
N ILE A 125 -10.26 -19.16 2.81
CA ILE A 125 -10.19 -18.62 1.46
C ILE A 125 -9.20 -17.45 1.47
N CYS A 126 -8.08 -17.59 0.76
CA CYS A 126 -7.07 -16.56 0.67
C CYS A 126 -7.24 -15.77 -0.64
N GLU A 127 -7.31 -14.44 -0.54
CA GLU A 127 -7.47 -13.53 -1.68
C GLU A 127 -6.36 -12.48 -1.66
N GLY A 128 -5.47 -12.58 -2.65
CA GLY A 128 -4.37 -11.63 -2.88
C GLY A 128 -4.69 -10.60 -3.98
N PHE A 129 -4.23 -9.36 -3.82
CA PHE A 129 -4.49 -8.26 -4.76
C PHE A 129 -3.23 -7.50 -5.18
N ASP A 130 -3.11 -7.15 -6.47
CA ASP A 130 -2.01 -6.33 -7.02
C ASP A 130 -2.17 -4.84 -6.70
N ASP A 131 -2.12 -4.49 -5.41
CA ASP A 131 -2.41 -3.14 -4.92
C ASP A 131 -1.25 -2.16 -5.06
N SER A 132 -0.01 -2.64 -4.99
CA SER A 132 1.20 -1.80 -4.97
C SER A 132 1.62 -1.29 -6.35
N VAL A 133 0.91 -1.65 -7.43
CA VAL A 133 1.16 -1.25 -8.83
C VAL A 133 -0.13 -0.78 -9.50
N ILE A 134 -0.02 -0.01 -10.59
CA ILE A 134 -1.21 0.41 -11.37
C ILE A 134 -1.70 -0.76 -12.25
N LEU A 135 -0.79 -1.39 -12.98
CA LEU A 135 -1.05 -2.57 -13.79
C LEU A 135 -0.26 -3.75 -13.21
N ALA A 136 -0.94 -4.88 -12.99
CA ALA A 136 -0.36 -6.07 -12.40
C ALA A 136 0.79 -6.66 -13.26
N PRO A 137 1.83 -7.27 -12.65
CA PRO A 137 2.81 -8.06 -13.41
C PRO A 137 2.10 -9.12 -14.26
N GLY A 138 2.48 -9.25 -15.53
CA GLY A 138 1.77 -10.11 -16.50
C GLY A 138 0.77 -9.35 -17.39
N ALA A 139 0.29 -8.18 -16.97
CA ALA A 139 -0.64 -7.37 -17.78
C ALA A 139 0.04 -6.69 -18.99
N VAL A 140 1.36 -6.48 -18.93
CA VAL A 140 2.16 -5.85 -19.99
C VAL A 140 3.30 -6.79 -20.36
N MET A 141 3.09 -7.57 -21.41
CA MET A 141 4.01 -8.60 -21.91
C MET A 141 4.37 -8.32 -23.38
N THR A 142 5.50 -8.85 -23.82
CA THR A 142 5.88 -8.87 -25.24
C THR A 142 4.96 -9.81 -26.04
N GLY A 143 5.02 -9.76 -27.38
CA GLY A 143 4.27 -10.69 -28.24
C GLY A 143 4.61 -12.17 -28.02
N ASN A 144 5.79 -12.47 -27.47
CA ASN A 144 6.21 -13.82 -27.09
C ASN A 144 5.84 -14.18 -25.64
N HIS A 145 5.02 -13.38 -24.96
CA HIS A 145 4.61 -13.57 -23.56
C HIS A 145 5.76 -13.52 -22.53
N GLU A 146 6.83 -12.79 -22.85
CA GLU A 146 7.94 -12.50 -21.92
C GLU A 146 7.84 -11.07 -21.37
N MET A 147 8.42 -10.85 -20.17
CA MET A 147 8.59 -9.51 -19.62
C MET A 147 9.57 -8.68 -20.45
N TYR A 148 9.29 -7.38 -20.60
CA TYR A 148 10.16 -6.45 -21.30
C TYR A 148 11.51 -6.26 -20.59
N LYS A 149 12.58 -6.14 -21.38
CA LYS A 149 13.96 -5.89 -20.91
C LYS A 149 14.44 -4.45 -21.10
N VAL A 150 13.67 -3.63 -21.82
CA VAL A 150 13.99 -2.22 -22.10
C VAL A 150 12.78 -1.37 -21.75
N PHE A 151 13.02 -0.24 -21.06
CA PHE A 151 11.96 0.62 -20.54
C PHE A 151 11.09 1.25 -21.63
N THR A 152 11.66 1.83 -22.68
CA THR A 152 10.88 2.51 -23.72
C THR A 152 9.79 1.63 -24.36
N PRO A 153 10.08 0.41 -24.87
CA PRO A 153 9.02 -0.45 -25.39
C PRO A 153 8.04 -0.93 -24.32
N PHE A 154 8.49 -1.12 -23.06
CA PHE A 154 7.60 -1.40 -21.94
C PHE A 154 6.61 -0.25 -21.70
N LYS A 155 7.10 0.99 -21.57
CA LYS A 155 6.30 2.21 -21.38
C LYS A 155 5.23 2.36 -22.47
N ASN A 156 5.61 2.14 -23.73
CA ASN A 156 4.66 2.26 -24.84
C ASN A 156 3.55 1.22 -24.74
N ALA A 157 3.88 -0.05 -24.44
CA ALA A 157 2.91 -1.10 -24.22
C ALA A 157 2.05 -0.86 -22.97
N TRP A 158 2.66 -0.35 -21.89
CA TRP A 158 2.00 -0.01 -20.63
C TRP A 158 0.96 1.10 -20.83
N LEU A 159 1.32 2.19 -21.52
CA LEU A 159 0.39 3.28 -21.83
C LEU A 159 -0.76 2.81 -22.72
N LYS A 160 -0.46 1.96 -23.71
CA LYS A 160 -1.50 1.35 -24.56
C LYS A 160 -2.47 0.54 -23.71
N ARG A 161 -1.97 -0.34 -22.85
CA ARG A 161 -2.79 -1.18 -21.97
C ARG A 161 -3.62 -0.35 -20.99
N LEU A 162 -3.02 0.68 -20.39
CA LEU A 162 -3.71 1.58 -19.46
C LEU A 162 -4.87 2.31 -20.14
N LYS A 163 -4.71 2.75 -21.39
CA LYS A 163 -5.77 3.45 -22.14
C LYS A 163 -6.96 2.57 -22.52
N GLU A 164 -6.78 1.25 -22.55
CA GLU A 164 -7.87 0.30 -22.76
C GLU A 164 -8.77 0.20 -21.52
N ASP A 165 -8.17 0.22 -20.33
CA ASP A 165 -8.88 0.13 -19.05
C ASP A 165 -8.05 0.80 -17.93
N ILE A 166 -8.49 1.98 -17.49
CA ILE A 166 -7.85 2.69 -16.39
C ILE A 166 -8.42 2.12 -15.07
N PRO A 167 -7.62 1.43 -14.25
CA PRO A 167 -8.12 0.82 -13.03
C PRO A 167 -8.62 1.92 -12.06
N PRO A 168 -9.86 1.83 -11.56
CA PRO A 168 -10.42 2.86 -10.68
C PRO A 168 -9.76 2.80 -9.30
N CYS A 169 -9.79 3.93 -8.58
CA CYS A 169 -9.54 3.90 -7.14
C CYS A 169 -10.74 3.32 -6.40
N VAL A 170 -10.51 2.45 -5.41
CA VAL A 170 -11.56 1.97 -4.52
C VAL A 170 -11.75 2.91 -3.32
N PRO A 171 -12.98 3.13 -2.82
CA PRO A 171 -13.21 4.00 -1.68
C PRO A 171 -12.74 3.35 -0.38
N ALA A 172 -12.35 4.16 0.61
CA ALA A 172 -12.20 3.70 1.98
C ALA A 172 -13.50 3.04 2.50
N PRO A 173 -13.40 2.04 3.39
CA PRO A 173 -14.58 1.36 3.92
C PRO A 173 -15.47 2.32 4.72
N LYS A 174 -16.77 2.07 4.63
CA LYS A 174 -17.76 2.67 5.54
C LYS A 174 -17.60 2.07 6.94
N ILE A 175 -18.16 2.76 7.94
CA ILE A 175 -18.25 2.25 9.31
C ILE A 175 -18.97 0.88 9.32
N ARG A 176 -18.44 -0.08 10.07
CA ARG A 176 -19.03 -1.41 10.24
C ARG A 176 -20.35 -1.33 11.00
N VAL A 177 -21.21 -2.33 10.85
CA VAL A 177 -22.53 -2.41 11.53
C VAL A 177 -22.40 -2.38 13.05
N SER A 178 -21.29 -2.87 13.60
CA SER A 178 -20.96 -2.79 15.03
C SER A 178 -20.66 -1.37 15.54
N GLY A 179 -20.56 -0.39 14.66
CA GLY A 179 -20.15 0.98 15.00
C GLY A 179 -18.64 1.12 15.20
N ALA A 180 -18.20 2.34 15.49
CA ALA A 180 -16.81 2.65 15.82
C ALA A 180 -16.42 1.99 17.14
N LEU A 181 -15.14 1.64 17.28
CA LEU A 181 -14.64 1.06 18.53
C LEU A 181 -14.64 2.14 19.62
N SER A 182 -15.19 1.79 20.79
CA SER A 182 -15.26 2.67 21.96
C SER A 182 -14.14 2.42 22.98
N THR A 183 -13.39 1.32 22.82
CA THR A 183 -12.27 0.96 23.69
C THR A 183 -11.06 1.86 23.43
N PRO A 184 -10.39 2.39 24.47
CA PRO A 184 -9.14 3.12 24.31
C PRO A 184 -8.12 2.30 23.51
N LEU A 185 -7.52 2.92 22.50
CA LEU A 185 -6.47 2.29 21.71
C LEU A 185 -5.16 2.35 22.48
N THR A 186 -4.46 1.22 22.52
CA THR A 186 -3.07 1.18 23.00
C THR A 186 -2.16 1.39 21.80
N PRO A 187 -1.33 2.45 21.77
CA PRO A 187 -0.41 2.68 20.68
C PRO A 187 0.50 1.48 20.46
N VAL A 188 0.73 1.15 19.20
CA VAL A 188 1.68 0.13 18.79
C VAL A 188 3.09 0.69 18.90
N SER A 189 3.98 -0.09 19.54
CA SER A 189 5.41 0.18 19.59
C SER A 189 6.16 -0.89 18.81
N LEU A 190 7.04 -0.47 17.90
CA LEU A 190 7.89 -1.37 17.12
C LEU A 190 9.25 -1.51 17.80
N ASN A 191 9.66 -2.74 18.13
CA ASN A 191 10.97 -3.03 18.70
C ASN A 191 12.06 -3.10 17.60
N TYR A 192 12.40 -1.95 17.03
CA TYR A 192 13.44 -1.80 16.02
C TYR A 192 14.09 -0.41 16.16
N PRO A 193 15.39 -0.23 15.82
CA PRO A 193 16.02 1.09 15.85
C PRO A 193 15.25 2.13 15.03
N GLN A 194 14.93 3.27 15.64
CA GLN A 194 14.15 4.34 15.01
C GLN A 194 14.92 5.66 15.04
N GLN A 195 14.83 6.43 13.95
CA GLN A 195 15.41 7.77 13.86
C GLN A 195 14.36 8.76 13.35
N ALA A 196 14.41 9.99 13.87
CA ALA A 196 13.52 11.06 13.47
C ALA A 196 13.67 11.42 11.97
N PHE A 197 12.58 11.91 11.40
CA PHE A 197 12.46 12.45 10.05
C PHE A 197 11.65 13.75 10.10
N ASP A 198 11.70 14.53 9.01
CA ASP A 198 10.93 15.76 8.89
C ASP A 198 9.48 15.44 8.51
N ALA A 199 8.56 15.58 9.47
CA ALA A 199 7.14 15.28 9.29
C ALA A 199 6.41 16.27 8.35
N ALA A 200 6.99 17.45 8.10
CA ALA A 200 6.43 18.39 7.11
C ALA A 200 6.73 17.92 5.68
N LEU A 201 7.90 17.31 5.47
CA LEU A 201 8.30 16.75 4.16
C LEU A 201 7.72 15.36 3.93
N PHE A 202 7.59 14.57 4.99
CA PHE A 202 7.09 13.20 4.97
C PHE A 202 5.91 13.05 5.95
N PRO A 203 4.71 13.51 5.57
CA PRO A 203 3.52 13.40 6.40
C PRO A 203 3.13 11.94 6.63
N VAL A 204 2.62 11.64 7.82
CA VAL A 204 2.22 10.27 8.23
C VAL A 204 0.71 10.06 8.17
N GLU A 205 -0.07 11.11 8.40
CA GLU A 205 -1.53 11.05 8.36
C GLU A 205 -2.02 10.95 6.91
N GLU A 206 -2.88 9.98 6.62
CA GLU A 206 -3.37 9.71 5.26
C GLU A 206 -3.93 10.97 4.56
N ASN A 207 -4.69 11.80 5.28
CA ASN A 207 -5.22 13.05 4.73
C ASN A 207 -4.13 14.06 4.37
N ALA A 208 -3.06 14.14 5.16
CA ALA A 208 -1.92 15.01 4.88
C ALA A 208 -1.11 14.51 3.68
N VAL A 209 -0.91 13.19 3.54
CA VAL A 209 -0.29 12.60 2.35
C VAL A 209 -1.11 12.91 1.09
N ILE A 210 -2.44 12.75 1.16
CA ILE A 210 -3.35 13.07 0.06
C ILE A 210 -3.30 14.57 -0.27
N ALA A 211 -3.21 15.44 0.73
CA ALA A 211 -3.07 16.89 0.53
C ALA A 211 -1.75 17.24 -0.18
N GLN A 212 -0.64 16.62 0.21
CA GLN A 212 0.66 16.78 -0.44
C GLN A 212 0.61 16.34 -1.91
N LEU A 213 -0.02 15.20 -2.21
CA LEU A 213 -0.24 14.74 -3.59
C LEU A 213 -1.07 15.75 -4.40
N ARG A 214 -2.18 16.25 -3.83
CA ARG A 214 -3.04 17.25 -4.49
C ARG A 214 -2.27 18.51 -4.83
N GLN A 215 -1.53 19.05 -3.85
CA GLN A 215 -0.72 20.26 -4.05
C GLN A 215 0.33 20.04 -5.14
N PHE A 216 1.03 18.91 -5.12
CA PHE A 216 2.03 18.60 -6.14
C PHE A 216 1.41 18.47 -7.54
N CYS A 217 0.28 17.78 -7.71
CA CYS A 217 -0.34 17.66 -9.04
C CYS A 217 -0.87 19.00 -9.57
N ALA A 218 -1.38 19.88 -8.68
CA ALA A 218 -1.90 21.19 -9.06
C ALA A 218 -0.80 22.22 -9.39
N GLN A 219 0.34 22.20 -8.68
CA GLN A 219 1.36 23.27 -8.74
C GLN A 219 2.75 22.77 -9.20
N GLY A 220 3.05 21.50 -8.92
CA GLY A 220 4.36 20.87 -9.12
C GLY A 220 4.52 20.20 -10.48
N ALA A 221 3.51 19.44 -10.89
CA ALA A 221 3.58 18.47 -11.99
C ALA A 221 3.82 19.08 -13.38
N ASP A 222 3.27 20.26 -13.67
CA ASP A 222 3.48 20.98 -14.94
C ASP A 222 4.96 21.40 -15.08
N GLY A 223 5.50 22.08 -14.06
CA GLY A 223 6.91 22.48 -13.99
C GLY A 223 7.87 21.38 -13.52
N TYR A 224 7.47 20.10 -13.53
CA TYR A 224 8.30 19.01 -13.01
C TYR A 224 9.54 18.80 -13.90
N ALA A 225 9.36 18.79 -15.21
CA ALA A 225 10.42 18.52 -16.18
C ALA A 225 11.58 19.51 -16.09
N SER A 226 11.29 20.78 -15.81
CA SER A 226 12.30 21.85 -15.74
C SER A 226 12.95 22.01 -14.37
N ARG A 227 12.39 21.42 -13.30
CA ARG A 227 12.86 21.61 -11.92
C ARG A 227 13.48 20.37 -11.28
N ARG A 228 13.15 19.17 -11.76
CA ARG A 228 13.51 17.89 -11.10
C ARG A 228 15.02 17.65 -10.99
N ASP A 229 15.82 18.25 -11.87
CA ASP A 229 17.27 18.02 -11.95
C ASP A 229 18.08 18.96 -11.04
N PHE A 230 17.44 19.91 -10.36
CA PHE A 230 18.11 20.89 -9.50
C PHE A 230 17.87 20.54 -8.02
N PRO A 231 18.87 19.98 -7.30
CA PRO A 231 18.68 19.55 -5.90
C PRO A 231 18.43 20.70 -4.91
N ALA A 232 18.78 21.93 -5.28
CA ALA A 232 18.49 23.12 -4.47
C ALA A 232 17.04 23.62 -4.63
N VAL A 233 16.27 23.03 -5.55
CA VAL A 233 14.88 23.41 -5.85
C VAL A 233 13.96 22.30 -5.36
N GLU A 234 12.87 22.68 -4.69
CA GLU A 234 11.77 21.76 -4.34
C GLU A 234 10.93 21.43 -5.60
N GLY A 235 11.54 20.68 -6.51
CA GLY A 235 11.00 20.32 -7.82
C GLY A 235 10.32 18.96 -7.88
N THR A 236 10.33 18.17 -6.81
CA THR A 236 9.78 16.81 -6.77
C THR A 236 8.69 16.66 -5.71
N SER A 237 7.92 15.57 -5.77
CA SER A 237 6.73 15.41 -4.93
C SER A 237 7.02 15.02 -3.47
N ARG A 238 8.21 14.46 -3.19
CA ARG A 238 8.57 13.82 -1.90
C ARG A 238 7.61 12.72 -1.42
N LEU A 239 6.80 12.16 -2.32
CA LEU A 239 5.83 11.10 -2.01
C LEU A 239 6.44 9.68 -1.98
N SER A 240 7.75 9.54 -2.21
CA SER A 240 8.41 8.24 -2.32
C SER A 240 8.32 7.41 -1.04
N ALA A 241 8.42 8.05 0.14
CA ALA A 241 8.25 7.36 1.42
C ALA A 241 6.85 6.73 1.53
N SER A 242 5.80 7.50 1.26
CA SER A 242 4.41 7.03 1.30
C SER A 242 4.12 5.96 0.25
N LEU A 243 4.70 6.05 -0.95
CA LEU A 243 4.59 5.03 -2.00
C LEU A 243 5.33 3.73 -1.67
N ALA A 244 6.42 3.81 -0.89
CA ALA A 244 7.23 2.66 -0.49
C ALA A 244 6.63 1.91 0.70
N THR A 245 6.02 2.61 1.65
CA THR A 245 5.35 2.01 2.82
C THR A 245 3.85 1.79 2.63
N GLY A 246 3.30 2.25 1.50
CA GLY A 246 1.90 2.06 1.13
C GLY A 246 0.90 2.98 1.83
N GLY A 247 1.38 4.09 2.41
CA GLY A 247 0.54 5.20 2.84
C GLY A 247 -0.10 5.98 1.68
N LEU A 248 0.30 5.69 0.44
CA LEU A 248 -0.31 6.20 -0.79
C LEU A 248 -0.25 5.13 -1.88
N SER A 249 -1.35 4.91 -2.61
CA SER A 249 -1.37 4.01 -3.76
C SER A 249 -0.85 4.70 -5.03
N PRO A 250 -0.28 3.95 -5.99
CA PRO A 250 0.11 4.53 -7.27
C PRO A 250 -1.12 4.90 -8.14
N ARG A 251 -2.29 4.27 -7.92
CA ARG A 251 -3.53 4.67 -8.59
C ARG A 251 -4.04 6.02 -8.08
N GLN A 252 -3.92 6.31 -6.79
CA GLN A 252 -4.23 7.63 -6.25
C GLN A 252 -3.36 8.71 -6.92
N CYS A 253 -2.06 8.43 -7.11
CA CYS A 253 -1.16 9.30 -7.86
C CYS A 253 -1.63 9.51 -9.31
N LEU A 254 -1.94 8.43 -10.03
CA LEU A 254 -2.42 8.50 -11.41
C LEU A 254 -3.70 9.32 -11.53
N HIS A 255 -4.74 8.98 -10.77
CA HIS A 255 -6.04 9.65 -10.85
C HIS A 255 -5.95 11.12 -10.45
N ARG A 256 -5.18 11.45 -9.41
CA ARG A 256 -4.96 12.86 -9.05
C ARG A 256 -4.17 13.60 -10.13
N LEU A 257 -3.16 12.98 -10.74
CA LEU A 257 -2.44 13.60 -11.85
C LEU A 257 -3.37 13.90 -13.01
N LEU A 258 -4.17 12.94 -13.45
CA LEU A 258 -5.07 13.12 -14.60
C LEU A 258 -6.17 14.13 -14.34
N ALA A 259 -6.60 14.30 -13.08
CA ALA A 259 -7.56 15.33 -12.69
C ALA A 259 -6.99 16.75 -12.87
N GLU A 260 -5.71 16.97 -12.58
CA GLU A 260 -5.07 18.30 -12.67
C GLU A 260 -4.37 18.52 -14.03
N GLN A 261 -3.91 17.44 -14.66
CA GLN A 261 -3.13 17.43 -15.91
C GLN A 261 -3.75 16.43 -16.92
N PRO A 262 -4.89 16.76 -17.54
CA PRO A 262 -5.65 15.80 -18.37
C PRO A 262 -4.89 15.26 -19.59
N GLN A 263 -3.88 15.99 -20.07
CA GLN A 263 -3.05 15.62 -21.22
C GLN A 263 -1.81 14.79 -20.84
N ALA A 264 -1.65 14.37 -19.58
CA ALA A 264 -0.46 13.65 -19.14
C ALA A 264 -0.28 12.29 -19.84
N LEU A 265 -1.37 11.62 -20.25
CA LEU A 265 -1.32 10.36 -21.01
C LEU A 265 -0.91 10.53 -22.48
N ASP A 266 -0.97 11.76 -22.99
CA ASP A 266 -0.74 12.10 -24.39
C ASP A 266 0.53 12.95 -24.59
N GLY A 267 1.38 13.02 -23.56
CA GLY A 267 2.67 13.71 -23.61
C GLY A 267 2.63 15.19 -23.24
N GLY A 268 1.48 15.71 -22.79
CA GLY A 268 1.35 17.08 -22.27
C GLY A 268 1.99 17.28 -20.88
N PRO A 269 1.67 18.39 -20.21
CA PRO A 269 2.02 18.64 -18.81
C PRO A 269 1.78 17.42 -17.90
N GLY A 270 2.68 17.19 -16.93
CA GLY A 270 2.61 16.05 -16.02
C GLY A 270 3.06 14.70 -16.60
N SER A 271 3.22 14.56 -17.92
CA SER A 271 3.65 13.30 -18.56
C SER A 271 5.05 12.85 -18.13
N VAL A 272 5.96 13.78 -17.83
CA VAL A 272 7.29 13.48 -17.31
C VAL A 272 7.23 12.94 -15.89
N TRP A 273 6.31 13.42 -15.05
CA TRP A 273 6.11 12.84 -13.72
C TRP A 273 5.43 11.46 -13.79
N LEU A 274 4.45 11.29 -14.71
CA LEU A 274 3.88 9.98 -15.01
C LEU A 274 4.94 8.98 -15.46
N ASN A 275 5.93 9.42 -16.26
CA ASN A 275 7.05 8.57 -16.68
C ASN A 275 7.80 7.96 -15.49
N GLU A 276 8.00 8.73 -14.41
CA GLU A 276 8.65 8.23 -13.19
C GLU A 276 7.78 7.25 -12.41
N LEU A 277 6.45 7.37 -12.49
CA LEU A 277 5.54 6.36 -11.95
C LEU A 277 5.53 5.06 -12.78
N ILE A 278 5.85 5.12 -14.08
CA ILE A 278 6.00 3.93 -14.94
C ILE A 278 7.34 3.24 -14.70
N TRP A 279 8.37 3.99 -14.27
CA TRP A 279 9.65 3.42 -13.83
C TRP A 279 9.53 2.61 -12.54
N ARG A 280 8.62 2.99 -11.65
CA ARG A 280 8.33 2.30 -10.38
C ARG A 280 7.52 1.02 -10.62
#